data_AF-A0A959LS83-F1
#
_entry.id   AF-A0A959LS83-F1
#
_cell.length_a   1.000
_cell.length_b   1.000
_cell.length_c   1.000
_cell.angle_alpha   90.00
_cell.angle_beta   90.00
_cell.angle_gamma   90.00
#
_symmetry.space_group_name_H-M   'P 1'
#
loop_
_entity.id
_entity.type
_entity.pdbx_description
1 polymer ?
#
loop_
_entity_poly.entity_id
_entity_poly.type
_entity_poly.pdbx_seq_one_letter_code
_entity_poly.pdbx_strand_id
1 'polypeptide(L)'
;MQFVNAERRKTAKEEKIEQLRKIRWVDKYHTFHKIVPGVDDSSEEQKDAINTIVEDCCTELIRIYNGKKKPTKEKIKKTILRYMDMISYADVNTENKDFGYELCWYIGEKVGIDIRKYTKTKVYGYWSIDNGKLKIINRRGKKPEKD
;
A
#
# COMPACT_ATOMS: atom_id res chain seq x y z
N MET A 1 34.33 6.15 27.44
CA MET A 1 32.93 5.70 27.26
C MET A 1 32.58 5.83 25.78
N GLN A 2 32.49 4.72 25.06
CA GLN A 2 31.99 4.72 23.68
C GLN A 2 30.50 4.36 23.73
N PHE A 3 29.64 5.31 23.37
CA PHE A 3 28.21 5.04 23.14
C PHE A 3 28.08 4.26 21.83
N VAL A 4 27.99 2.94 21.93
CA VAL A 4 27.63 2.11 20.78
C VAL A 4 26.12 2.30 20.56
N ASN A 5 25.76 3.16 19.61
CA ASN A 5 24.40 3.26 19.08
C ASN A 5 24.07 1.93 18.38
N ALA A 6 23.52 0.98 19.13
CA ALA A 6 22.97 -0.23 18.55
C ALA A 6 21.68 0.15 17.81
N GLU A 7 21.78 0.33 16.49
CA GLU A 7 20.61 0.35 15.61
C GLU A 7 19.86 -0.98 15.79
N ARG A 8 18.82 -0.96 16.61
CA ARG A 8 17.98 -2.13 16.85
C ARG A 8 17.29 -2.50 15.53
N ARG A 9 17.71 -3.59 14.90
CA ARG A 9 17.08 -4.11 13.68
C ARG A 9 15.59 -4.31 13.94
N LYS A 10 14.74 -3.59 13.20
CA LYS A 10 13.28 -3.77 13.28
C LYS A 10 12.94 -5.19 12.85
N THR A 11 11.99 -5.80 13.56
CA THR A 11 11.45 -7.11 13.15
C THR A 11 10.62 -6.95 11.88
N ALA A 12 10.51 -8.02 11.08
CA ALA A 12 9.66 -8.02 9.88
C ALA A 12 8.18 -7.65 10.17
N LYS A 13 7.71 -7.86 11.41
CA LYS A 13 6.39 -7.40 11.86
C LYS A 13 6.35 -5.88 12.01
N GLU A 14 7.33 -5.31 12.71
CA GLU A 14 7.43 -3.86 12.94
C GLU A 14 7.61 -3.09 11.64
N GLU A 15 8.39 -3.64 10.69
CA GLU A 15 8.54 -3.05 9.36
C GLU A 15 7.20 -2.95 8.63
N LYS A 16 6.38 -4.01 8.65
CA LYS A 16 5.05 -3.99 8.01
C LYS A 16 4.10 -3.00 8.68
N ILE A 17 4.08 -2.96 10.01
CA ILE A 17 3.26 -1.99 10.76
C ILE A 17 3.70 -0.56 10.41
N GLU A 18 5.00 -0.31 10.31
CA GLU A 18 5.54 0.99 9.94
C GLU A 18 5.11 1.40 8.53
N GLN A 19 5.19 0.48 7.55
CA GLN A 19 4.69 0.75 6.20
C GLN A 19 3.20 1.08 6.19
N LEU A 20 2.38 0.32 6.93
CA LEU A 20 0.95 0.58 7.04
C LEU A 20 0.65 1.93 7.69
N ARG A 21 1.41 2.34 8.71
CA ARG A 21 1.28 3.67 9.32
C ARG A 21 1.62 4.77 8.32
N LYS A 22 2.71 4.62 7.56
CA LYS A 22 3.08 5.59 6.52
C LYS A 22 1.95 5.73 5.49
N ILE A 23 1.45 4.62 4.95
CA ILE A 23 0.36 4.64 3.96
C ILE A 23 -0.90 5.29 4.52
N ARG A 24 -1.24 5.01 5.78
CA ARG A 24 -2.42 5.57 6.44
C ARG A 24 -2.38 7.10 6.49
N TRP A 25 -1.24 7.69 6.84
CA TRP A 25 -1.15 9.12 7.17
C TRP A 25 -0.63 10.01 6.05
N VAL A 26 -0.22 9.46 4.91
CA VAL A 26 0.12 10.31 3.75
C VAL A 26 -1.13 10.84 3.08
N ASP A 27 -1.01 12.05 2.52
CA ASP A 27 -1.96 12.55 1.53
C ASP A 27 -1.86 11.66 0.28
N LYS A 28 -2.88 10.82 0.07
CA LYS A 28 -2.85 9.77 -0.93
C LYS A 28 -2.93 10.36 -2.33
N TYR A 29 -3.78 11.37 -2.54
CA TYR A 29 -3.92 12.02 -3.84
C TYR A 29 -2.65 12.82 -4.16
N HIS A 30 -2.10 13.59 -3.23
CA HIS A 30 -0.82 14.24 -3.48
C HIS A 30 0.34 13.25 -3.73
N THR A 31 0.41 12.17 -2.96
CA THR A 31 1.53 11.20 -3.05
C THR A 31 1.43 10.31 -4.28
N PHE A 32 0.23 9.89 -4.65
CA PHE A 32 -0.01 8.81 -5.60
C PHE A 32 -0.86 9.22 -6.82
N HIS A 33 -1.21 10.49 -7.02
CA HIS A 33 -2.01 10.93 -8.20
C HIS A 33 -1.49 10.42 -9.54
N LYS A 34 -0.18 10.24 -9.68
CA LYS A 34 0.45 9.75 -10.92
C LYS A 34 0.12 8.30 -11.27
N ILE A 35 -0.52 7.55 -10.36
CA ILE A 35 -0.94 6.16 -10.61
C ILE A 35 -2.10 6.13 -11.61
N VAL A 36 -3.10 6.99 -11.41
CA VAL A 36 -4.33 7.00 -12.22
C VAL A 36 -4.51 8.41 -12.81
N PRO A 37 -4.38 8.58 -14.14
CA PRO A 37 -4.60 9.87 -14.78
C PRO A 37 -5.99 10.45 -14.47
N GLY A 38 -6.08 11.75 -14.20
CA GLY A 38 -7.35 12.44 -13.95
C GLY A 38 -7.95 12.24 -12.55
N VAL A 39 -7.31 11.45 -11.68
CA VAL A 39 -7.84 11.22 -10.32
C VAL A 39 -7.86 12.51 -9.47
N ASP A 40 -6.97 13.47 -9.76
CA ASP A 40 -6.86 14.75 -9.07
C ASP A 40 -8.10 15.65 -9.25
N ASP A 41 -8.80 15.48 -10.36
CA ASP A 41 -9.98 16.27 -10.73
C ASP A 41 -11.26 15.81 -10.00
N SER A 42 -11.15 14.77 -9.18
CA SER A 42 -12.26 14.26 -8.37
C SER A 42 -12.71 15.25 -7.30
N SER A 43 -14.00 15.20 -6.93
CA SER A 43 -14.48 16.01 -5.80
C SER A 43 -13.83 15.58 -4.48
N GLU A 44 -13.73 16.51 -3.54
CA GLU A 44 -13.16 16.22 -2.22
C GLU A 44 -13.96 15.14 -1.48
N GLU A 45 -15.28 15.05 -1.66
CA GLU A 45 -16.07 13.98 -1.03
C GLU A 45 -15.66 12.59 -1.56
N GLN A 46 -15.38 12.46 -2.86
CA GLN A 46 -14.94 11.19 -3.44
C GLN A 46 -13.53 10.84 -2.97
N LYS A 47 -12.65 11.84 -2.87
CA LYS A 47 -11.29 11.67 -2.35
C LYS A 47 -11.34 11.17 -0.91
N ASP A 48 -12.16 11.80 -0.07
CA ASP A 48 -12.36 11.44 1.33
C ASP A 48 -12.96 10.05 1.50
N ALA A 49 -13.92 9.66 0.65
CA ALA A 49 -14.49 8.31 0.68
C ALA A 49 -13.41 7.24 0.46
N ILE A 50 -12.58 7.37 -0.57
CA ILE A 50 -11.48 6.43 -0.83
C ILE A 50 -10.42 6.50 0.27
N ASN A 51 -10.04 7.70 0.72
CA ASN A 51 -9.08 7.88 1.81
C ASN A 51 -9.49 7.11 3.05
N THR A 52 -10.76 7.27 3.46
CA THR A 52 -11.33 6.61 4.63
C THR A 52 -11.25 5.08 4.50
N ILE A 53 -11.68 4.53 3.36
CA ILE A 53 -11.67 3.07 3.15
C ILE A 53 -10.23 2.51 3.20
N VAL A 54 -9.26 3.21 2.60
CA VAL A 54 -7.86 2.80 2.58
C VAL A 54 -7.22 2.91 3.98
N GLU A 55 -7.55 3.95 4.74
CA GLU A 55 -7.08 4.14 6.11
C GLU A 55 -7.64 3.10 7.07
N ASP A 56 -8.90 2.73 6.90
CA ASP A 56 -9.53 1.65 7.65
C ASP A 56 -8.87 0.30 7.33
N CYS A 57 -8.54 0.05 6.06
CA CYS A 57 -7.76 -1.11 5.66
C CYS A 57 -6.42 -1.18 6.40
N CYS A 58 -5.66 -0.07 6.41
CA CYS A 58 -4.40 0.01 7.14
C CYS A 58 -4.59 -0.20 8.65
N THR A 59 -5.63 0.42 9.23
CA THR A 59 -5.95 0.33 10.65
C THR A 59 -6.28 -1.11 11.06
N GLU A 60 -7.10 -1.81 10.29
CA GLU A 60 -7.42 -3.21 10.58
C GLU A 60 -6.20 -4.11 10.44
N LEU A 61 -5.38 -3.92 9.40
CA LEU A 61 -4.15 -4.69 9.23
C LEU A 61 -3.17 -4.46 10.38
N ILE A 62 -3.01 -3.22 10.86
CA ILE A 62 -2.20 -2.92 12.04
C ILE A 62 -2.73 -3.65 13.27
N ARG A 63 -4.05 -3.66 13.50
CA ARG A 63 -4.67 -4.41 14.60
C ARG A 63 -4.38 -5.92 14.48
N ILE A 64 -4.50 -6.48 13.28
CA ILE A 64 -4.20 -7.88 12.99
C ILE A 64 -2.73 -8.20 13.31
N TYR A 65 -1.79 -7.36 12.89
CA TYR A 65 -0.37 -7.56 13.20
C TYR A 65 -0.04 -7.38 14.69
N ASN A 66 -0.72 -6.47 15.39
CA ASN A 66 -0.55 -6.25 16.83
C ASN A 66 -1.17 -7.34 17.70
N GLY A 67 -2.02 -8.20 17.14
CA GLY A 67 -2.59 -9.35 17.84
C GLY A 67 -1.54 -10.27 18.48
N LYS A 68 -1.96 -11.03 19.51
CA LYS A 68 -1.12 -11.98 20.23
C LYS A 68 -0.59 -13.12 19.34
N LYS A 69 -1.37 -13.53 18.34
CA LYS A 69 -1.02 -14.59 17.39
C LYS A 69 -0.48 -13.98 16.10
N LYS A 70 0.52 -14.64 15.51
CA LYS A 70 1.02 -14.28 14.18
C LYS A 70 -0.12 -14.42 13.15
N PRO A 71 -0.42 -13.38 12.35
CA PRO A 71 -1.49 -13.45 11.39
C PRO A 71 -1.17 -14.40 10.24
N THR A 72 -2.19 -15.12 9.75
CA THR A 72 -2.06 -15.96 8.56
C THR A 72 -2.10 -15.09 7.30
N LYS A 73 -1.40 -15.53 6.25
CA LYS A 73 -1.45 -14.85 4.94
C LYS A 73 -2.87 -14.74 4.41
N GLU A 74 -3.68 -15.77 4.61
CA GLU A 74 -5.08 -15.80 4.20
C GLU A 74 -5.92 -14.74 4.92
N LYS A 75 -5.73 -14.55 6.23
CA LYS A 75 -6.46 -13.53 6.99
C LYS A 75 -6.13 -12.13 6.48
N ILE A 76 -4.85 -11.85 6.24
CA ILE A 76 -4.39 -10.56 5.70
C ILE A 76 -5.00 -10.35 4.30
N LYS A 77 -4.93 -11.36 3.42
CA LYS A 77 -5.49 -11.30 2.07
C LYS A 77 -7.00 -11.06 2.09
N LYS A 78 -7.76 -11.79 2.91
CA LYS A 78 -9.21 -11.62 3.08
C LYS A 78 -9.56 -10.22 3.56
N THR A 79 -8.80 -9.67 4.50
CA THR A 79 -9.00 -8.28 4.95
C THR A 79 -8.80 -7.31 3.80
N ILE A 80 -7.71 -7.40 3.04
CA ILE A 80 -7.49 -6.46 1.91
C ILE A 80 -8.58 -6.60 0.84
N LEU A 81 -8.94 -7.82 0.46
CA LEU A 81 -10.00 -8.05 -0.53
C LEU A 81 -11.35 -7.49 -0.11
N ARG A 82 -11.70 -7.53 1.18
CA ARG A 82 -12.92 -6.92 1.69
C ARG A 82 -12.92 -5.39 1.53
N TYR A 83 -11.78 -4.74 1.72
CA TYR A 83 -11.67 -3.29 1.48
C TYR A 83 -11.68 -2.93 -0.01
N MET A 84 -11.13 -3.80 -0.87
CA MET A 84 -11.32 -3.67 -2.32
C MET A 84 -12.80 -3.79 -2.71
N ASP A 85 -13.53 -4.72 -2.10
CA ASP A 85 -14.96 -4.87 -2.29
C ASP A 85 -15.73 -3.61 -1.85
N MET A 86 -15.38 -3.02 -0.69
CA MET A 86 -15.95 -1.74 -0.24
C MET A 86 -15.70 -0.59 -1.23
N ILE A 87 -14.52 -0.52 -1.85
CA ILE A 87 -14.21 0.47 -2.90
C ILE A 87 -15.13 0.25 -4.12
N SER A 88 -15.39 -1.00 -4.49
CA SER A 88 -16.25 -1.33 -5.63
C SER A 88 -17.67 -0.78 -5.49
N TYR A 89 -18.20 -0.80 -4.26
CA TYR A 89 -19.54 -0.30 -3.92
C TYR A 89 -19.57 1.17 -3.49
N ALA A 90 -18.41 1.84 -3.38
CA ALA A 90 -18.38 3.26 -3.04
C ALA A 90 -19.02 4.10 -4.14
N ASP A 91 -19.75 5.14 -3.74
CA ASP A 91 -20.37 6.10 -4.65
C ASP A 91 -19.36 7.16 -5.11
N VAL A 92 -18.39 6.71 -5.91
CA VAL A 92 -17.31 7.53 -6.48
C VAL A 92 -17.14 7.20 -7.96
N ASN A 93 -16.51 8.09 -8.72
CA ASN A 93 -16.24 7.84 -10.14
C ASN A 93 -15.27 6.65 -10.34
N THR A 94 -15.15 6.21 -11.60
CA THR A 94 -14.33 5.06 -11.96
C THR A 94 -12.86 5.27 -11.61
N GLU A 95 -12.33 6.47 -11.83
CA GLU A 95 -10.95 6.85 -11.56
C GLU A 95 -10.59 6.69 -10.08
N ASN A 96 -11.49 7.09 -9.17
CA ASN A 96 -11.32 6.90 -7.72
C ASN A 96 -11.39 5.44 -7.32
N LYS A 97 -12.25 4.63 -7.96
CA LYS A 97 -12.30 3.19 -7.71
C LYS A 97 -10.99 2.53 -8.13
N ASP A 98 -10.51 2.83 -9.33
CA ASP A 98 -9.23 2.34 -9.85
C ASP A 98 -8.07 2.77 -8.95
N PHE A 99 -8.07 4.03 -8.51
CA PHE A 99 -7.08 4.55 -7.57
C PHE A 99 -7.11 3.82 -6.22
N GLY A 100 -8.29 3.59 -5.65
CA GLY A 100 -8.46 2.80 -4.44
C GLY A 100 -7.94 1.37 -4.58
N TYR A 101 -8.22 0.70 -5.71
CA TYR A 101 -7.70 -0.64 -5.98
C TYR A 101 -6.17 -0.66 -6.03
N GLU A 102 -5.56 0.32 -6.69
CA GLU A 102 -4.11 0.44 -6.75
C GLU A 102 -3.48 0.67 -5.37
N LEU A 103 -4.13 1.46 -4.51
CA LEU A 103 -3.71 1.63 -3.11
C LEU A 103 -3.83 0.33 -2.31
N CYS A 104 -4.92 -0.43 -2.45
CA CYS A 104 -5.07 -1.73 -1.80
C CYS A 104 -4.04 -2.77 -2.27
N TRP A 105 -3.67 -2.75 -3.56
CA TRP A 105 -2.59 -3.58 -4.08
C TRP A 105 -1.24 -3.17 -3.51
N TYR A 106 -0.95 -1.87 -3.47
CA TYR A 106 0.27 -1.34 -2.86
C TYR A 106 0.39 -1.76 -1.38
N ILE A 107 -0.71 -1.68 -0.62
CA ILE A 107 -0.79 -2.22 0.74
C ILE A 107 -0.41 -3.71 0.77
N GLY A 108 -1.04 -4.51 -0.09
CA GLY A 108 -0.76 -5.94 -0.24
C GLY A 108 0.72 -6.24 -0.44
N GLU A 109 1.37 -5.52 -1.36
CA GLU A 109 2.81 -5.64 -1.61
C GLU A 109 3.61 -5.36 -0.33
N LYS A 110 3.33 -4.25 0.38
CA LYS A 110 4.07 -3.87 1.60
C LYS A 110 3.89 -4.82 2.76
N VAL A 111 2.77 -5.55 2.80
CA VAL A 111 2.55 -6.59 3.81
C VAL A 111 2.95 -8.00 3.33
N GLY A 112 3.47 -8.13 2.11
CA GLY A 112 3.94 -9.39 1.53
C GLY A 112 2.81 -10.34 1.12
N ILE A 113 1.69 -9.80 0.65
CA ILE A 113 0.54 -10.53 0.09
C ILE A 113 0.45 -10.24 -1.41
N ASP A 114 0.52 -11.30 -2.21
CA ASP A 114 0.27 -11.24 -3.64
C ASP A 114 -1.25 -11.34 -3.89
N ILE A 115 -1.83 -10.23 -4.32
CA ILE A 115 -3.20 -10.13 -4.80
C ILE A 115 -3.11 -10.13 -6.33
N ARG A 116 -3.01 -11.32 -6.92
CA ARG A 116 -2.82 -11.48 -8.38
C ARG A 116 -3.84 -10.62 -9.14
N LYS A 117 -3.32 -9.66 -9.91
CA LYS A 117 -4.02 -8.85 -10.90
C LYS A 117 -4.48 -9.77 -12.02
N TYR A 118 -5.78 -9.87 -12.30
CA TYR A 118 -6.26 -10.47 -13.57
C TYR A 118 -6.02 -9.52 -14.75
N THR A 119 -4.89 -8.81 -14.79
CA THR A 119 -4.50 -7.93 -15.90
C THR A 119 -3.09 -8.28 -16.33
N LYS A 120 -2.91 -8.55 -17.63
CA LYS A 120 -1.63 -8.99 -18.23
C LYS A 120 -0.49 -7.97 -18.08
N THR A 121 -0.79 -6.74 -17.68
CA THR A 121 0.21 -5.69 -17.41
C THR A 121 0.57 -5.69 -15.92
N LYS A 122 1.71 -6.33 -15.59
CA LYS A 122 2.39 -6.10 -14.30
C LYS A 122 2.88 -4.66 -14.30
N VAL A 123 2.08 -3.75 -13.78
CA VAL A 123 2.62 -2.51 -13.26
C VAL A 123 2.91 -2.80 -11.78
N TYR A 124 4.04 -2.31 -11.28
CA TYR A 124 4.41 -2.24 -9.86
C TYR A 124 5.23 -3.40 -9.27
N GLY A 125 6.53 -3.09 -9.18
CA GLY A 125 7.50 -3.62 -8.22
C GLY A 125 8.51 -2.52 -7.83
N TYR A 126 8.10 -1.25 -7.92
CA TYR A 126 9.04 -0.14 -8.02
C TYR A 126 8.70 1.04 -7.10
N TRP A 127 7.86 0.99 -6.06
CA TRP A 127 7.52 2.22 -5.30
C TRP A 127 7.73 2.12 -3.79
N SER A 128 8.21 3.21 -3.16
CA SER A 128 8.25 3.39 -1.70
C SER A 128 7.88 4.81 -1.31
N ILE A 129 7.21 4.99 -0.18
CA ILE A 129 7.00 6.31 0.42
C ILE A 129 8.26 6.70 1.20
N ASP A 130 8.86 7.82 0.83
CA ASP A 130 9.94 8.44 1.58
C ASP A 130 9.68 9.94 1.72
N ASN A 131 9.67 10.45 2.96
CA ASN A 131 9.31 11.83 3.30
C ASN A 131 8.00 12.32 2.62
N GLY A 132 6.95 11.50 2.65
CA GLY A 132 5.64 11.86 2.07
C GLY A 132 5.60 11.91 0.55
N LYS A 133 6.64 11.43 -0.14
CA LYS A 133 6.69 11.38 -1.61
C LYS A 133 6.85 9.95 -2.09
N LEU A 134 6.22 9.63 -3.23
CA LEU A 134 6.40 8.37 -3.92
C LEU A 134 7.78 8.35 -4.60
N LYS A 135 8.66 7.43 -4.18
CA LYS A 135 9.95 7.18 -4.82
C LYS A 135 9.90 5.89 -5.63
N ILE A 136 10.49 5.94 -6.83
CA ILE A 136 10.63 4.77 -7.68
C ILE A 136 11.89 3.97 -7.29
N ILE A 137 11.73 2.78 -6.68
CA ILE A 137 12.82 1.83 -6.41
C ILE A 137 13.15 1.07 -7.70
N ASN A 138 14.06 1.60 -8.52
CA ASN A 138 14.62 0.86 -9.64
C ASN A 138 15.45 -0.34 -9.14
N ARG A 139 14.88 -1.55 -9.12
CA ARG A 139 15.71 -2.76 -9.15
C ARG A 139 16.31 -2.94 -10.55
N ARG A 140 17.39 -2.22 -10.85
CA ARG A 140 18.31 -2.62 -11.94
C ARG A 140 19.07 -3.87 -11.48
N GLY A 141 18.45 -5.03 -11.61
CA GLY A 141 19.20 -6.27 -11.78
C GLY A 141 19.67 -6.31 -13.22
N LYS A 142 20.94 -6.01 -13.48
CA LYS A 142 21.61 -6.35 -14.75
C LYS A 142 21.33 -7.83 -15.04
N LYS A 143 20.61 -8.14 -16.12
CA LYS A 143 20.83 -9.42 -16.79
C LYS A 143 22.21 -9.32 -17.45
N PRO A 144 23.15 -10.26 -17.27
CA PRO A 144 24.24 -10.36 -18.20
C PRO A 144 23.63 -10.72 -19.56
N GLU A 145 23.94 -9.92 -20.59
CA GLU A 145 23.88 -10.38 -21.97
C GLU A 145 24.64 -11.70 -22.03
N LYS A 146 23.97 -12.75 -22.51
CA LYS A 146 24.65 -13.95 -22.96
C LYS A 146 25.00 -13.70 -24.43
N ASP A 147 26.28 -13.93 -24.72
CA ASP A 147 26.92 -13.89 -26.04
C ASP A 147 26.10 -14.57 -27.14
#